data_AF-A0A2X1PS54-F1
#
_entry.id   AF-A0A2X1PS54-F1
#
_cell.length_a   1.000
_cell.length_b   1.000
_cell.length_c   1.000
_cell.angle_alpha   90.00
_cell.angle_beta   90.00
_cell.angle_gamma   90.00
#
_symmetry.space_group_name_H-M   'P 1'
#
loop_
_entity.id
_entity.type
_entity.pdbx_description
1 polymer ?
#
loop_
_entity_poly.entity_id
_entity_poly.type
_entity_poly.pdbx_seq_one_letter_code
_entity_poly.pdbx_strand_id
1 'polypeptide(L)'
;MAKRQISILWVSAHYKSANGRGKPVWLVQQQRRHDMGSVRQVIDLDVGLFQLAGRGVQLAEFYRSHKYCGYCGHEMYPSKTEWAMLCSHCRERYYPQIAPCIIVAIRRDDSILLAQHTRHRNGVHTVLARIRRSGRNPRAGGRAGSDGRERN
;
A
#
# COMPACT_ATOMS: atom_id res chain seq x y z
N MET A 1 -30.09 -8.45 -12.50
CA MET A 1 -30.06 -7.46 -11.40
C MET A 1 -28.92 -7.83 -10.45
N ALA A 2 -27.77 -7.17 -10.55
CA ALA A 2 -26.58 -7.51 -9.76
C ALA A 2 -26.73 -6.97 -8.34
N LYS A 3 -26.80 -7.87 -7.35
CA LYS A 3 -26.74 -7.54 -5.93
C LYS A 3 -25.46 -6.74 -5.68
N ARG A 4 -25.57 -5.41 -5.53
CA ARG A 4 -24.48 -4.57 -5.02
C ARG A 4 -24.34 -4.87 -3.53
N GLN A 5 -23.62 -5.94 -3.24
CA GLN A 5 -23.33 -6.35 -1.87
C GLN A 5 -22.36 -5.34 -1.28
N ILE A 6 -22.90 -4.35 -0.58
CA ILE A 6 -22.14 -3.42 0.24
C ILE A 6 -21.52 -4.26 1.36
N SER A 7 -20.28 -4.70 1.15
CA SER A 7 -19.53 -5.43 2.16
C SER A 7 -18.92 -4.38 3.09
N ILE A 8 -19.64 -4.04 4.16
CA ILE A 8 -19.08 -3.24 5.25
C ILE A 8 -18.16 -4.18 6.00
N LEU A 9 -16.86 -4.04 5.75
CA LEU A 9 -15.87 -4.72 6.56
C LEU A 9 -15.54 -3.86 7.77
N TRP A 10 -15.85 -4.37 8.96
CA TRP A 10 -15.56 -3.69 10.22
C TRP A 10 -14.06 -3.67 10.46
N VAL A 11 -13.39 -2.58 10.07
CA VAL A 11 -12.05 -2.25 10.54
C VAL A 11 -12.20 -1.20 11.62
N SER A 12 -12.33 -1.62 12.88
CA SER A 12 -12.32 -0.70 14.02
C SER A 12 -10.90 -0.23 14.26
N ALA A 13 -10.54 0.94 13.73
CA ALA A 13 -9.32 1.65 14.10
C ALA A 13 -9.68 2.95 14.82
N HIS A 14 -9.15 3.17 16.02
CA HIS A 14 -9.34 4.42 16.74
C HIS A 14 -8.28 5.43 16.30
N TYR A 15 -8.72 6.51 15.65
CA TYR A 15 -7.87 7.65 15.33
C TYR A 15 -7.98 8.69 16.44
N LYS A 16 -6.87 9.00 17.11
CA LYS A 16 -6.80 10.11 18.06
C LYS A 16 -6.36 11.35 17.30
N SER A 17 -7.32 12.22 16.98
CA SER A 17 -7.02 13.54 16.41
C SER A 17 -6.25 14.39 17.43
N ALA A 18 -5.51 15.40 16.95
CA ALA A 18 -4.81 16.41 17.76
C ALA A 18 -5.67 17.00 18.90
N ASN A 19 -7.00 16.99 18.75
CA ASN A 19 -7.97 17.46 19.75
C ASN A 19 -8.27 16.42 20.86
N GLY A 20 -7.47 15.37 21.00
CA GLY A 20 -7.56 14.37 22.07
C GLY A 20 -8.74 13.39 22.01
N ARG A 21 -9.74 13.63 21.16
CA ARG A 21 -10.92 12.75 20.99
C ARG A 21 -10.64 11.63 19.98
N GLY A 22 -10.60 10.40 20.48
CA GLY A 22 -10.50 9.19 19.67
C GLY A 22 -11.79 8.94 18.88
N LYS A 23 -11.79 9.16 17.57
CA LYS A 23 -12.92 8.82 16.69
C LYS A 23 -12.65 7.50 15.97
N PRO A 24 -13.64 6.59 15.88
CA PRO A 24 -13.48 5.39 15.07
C PRO A 24 -13.40 5.77 13.58
N VAL A 25 -12.49 5.12 12.86
CA VAL A 25 -12.34 5.22 11.41
C VAL A 25 -12.89 3.96 10.78
N TRP A 26 -13.68 4.12 9.71
CA TRP A 26 -14.41 3.04 9.07
C TRP A 26 -13.87 2.78 7.67
N LEU A 27 -13.83 1.50 7.28
CA LEU A 27 -13.60 1.10 5.89
C LEU A 27 -14.93 0.72 5.25
N VAL A 28 -15.26 1.37 4.12
CA VAL A 28 -16.44 1.04 3.32
C VAL A 28 -15.97 0.67 1.91
N GLN A 29 -16.22 -0.58 1.49
CA GLN A 29 -15.83 -1.06 0.17
C GLN A 29 -16.90 -0.72 -0.87
N GLN A 30 -16.92 0.54 -1.32
CA GLN A 30 -17.86 1.02 -2.33
C GLN A 30 -17.20 2.05 -3.25
N GLN A 31 -17.38 1.88 -4.57
CA GLN A 31 -16.99 2.88 -5.56
C GLN A 31 -18.03 4.01 -5.60
N ARG A 32 -17.57 5.27 -5.60
CA ARG A 32 -18.41 6.46 -5.80
C ARG A 32 -18.33 6.93 -7.25
N ARG A 33 -19.36 7.65 -7.72
CA ARG A 33 -19.47 8.13 -9.11
C ARG A 33 -18.49 9.27 -9.42
N HIS A 34 -18.22 10.10 -8.42
CA HIS A 34 -17.32 11.24 -8.49
C HIS A 34 -16.36 11.21 -7.30
N ASP A 35 -15.30 12.02 -7.36
CA ASP A 35 -14.33 12.26 -6.28
C ASP A 35 -13.56 11.02 -5.78
N MET A 36 -13.42 10.01 -6.63
CA MET A 36 -12.50 8.90 -6.40
C MET A 36 -11.09 9.33 -6.78
N GLY A 37 -10.16 9.24 -5.84
CA GLY A 37 -8.78 9.72 -6.01
C GLY A 37 -7.73 8.84 -5.34
N SER A 38 -6.47 9.24 -5.49
CA SER A 38 -5.33 8.57 -4.86
C SER A 38 -5.26 8.94 -3.38
N VAL A 39 -5.00 7.96 -2.51
CA VAL A 39 -4.75 8.20 -1.08
C VAL A 39 -3.59 9.18 -0.83
N ARG A 40 -2.70 9.39 -1.82
CA ARG A 40 -1.65 10.42 -1.72
C ARG A 40 -2.19 11.83 -1.59
N GLN A 41 -3.43 12.11 -2.02
CA GLN A 41 -4.03 13.43 -1.89
C GLN A 41 -4.26 13.84 -0.42
N VAL A 42 -4.26 12.89 0.51
CA VAL A 42 -4.40 13.18 1.96
C VAL A 42 -3.06 13.17 2.71
N ILE A 43 -1.92 13.11 2.00
CA ILE A 43 -0.59 13.05 2.63
C ILE A 43 -0.25 14.31 3.43
N ASP A 44 -0.73 15.47 2.98
CA ASP A 44 -0.44 16.78 3.58
C ASP A 44 -1.44 17.18 4.69
N LEU A 45 -2.49 16.38 4.94
CA LEU A 45 -3.52 16.70 5.94
C LEU A 45 -3.10 16.31 7.36
N ASP A 46 -2.84 15.03 7.58
CA ASP A 46 -2.40 14.48 8.86
C ASP A 46 -1.74 13.12 8.62
N VAL A 47 -0.59 12.91 9.24
CA VAL A 47 0.21 11.68 9.06
C VAL A 47 -0.54 10.45 9.57
N GLY A 48 -1.24 10.54 10.71
CA GLY A 48 -1.99 9.43 11.27
C GLY A 48 -3.19 9.04 10.40
N LEU A 49 -3.91 10.04 9.89
CA LEU A 49 -5.03 9.86 8.98
C LEU A 49 -4.58 9.28 7.63
N PHE A 50 -3.45 9.75 7.09
CA PHE A 50 -2.83 9.16 5.89
C PHE A 50 -2.48 7.68 6.08
N GLN A 51 -1.89 7.32 7.22
CA GLN A 51 -1.57 5.93 7.55
C GLN A 51 -2.83 5.05 7.64
N LEU A 52 -3.89 5.54 8.28
CA LEU A 52 -5.16 4.81 8.41
C LEU A 52 -5.88 4.67 7.07
N ALA A 53 -5.94 5.73 6.27
CA ALA A 53 -6.51 5.70 4.93
C ALA A 53 -5.74 4.74 4.01
N GLY A 54 -4.41 4.79 4.05
CA GLY A 54 -3.52 3.88 3.31
C GLY A 54 -3.75 2.43 3.68
N ARG A 55 -3.88 2.13 4.98
CA ARG A 55 -4.22 0.79 5.47
C ARG A 55 -5.58 0.32 4.96
N GLY A 56 -6.59 1.19 5.00
CA GLY A 56 -7.93 0.89 4.49
C GLY A 56 -7.92 0.51 3.00
N VAL A 57 -7.21 1.29 2.17
CA VAL A 57 -7.05 1.01 0.74
C VAL A 57 -6.31 -0.32 0.51
N GLN A 58 -5.22 -0.58 1.25
CA GLN A 58 -4.48 -1.84 1.15
C GLN A 58 -5.34 -3.05 1.54
N LEU A 59 -6.13 -2.95 2.62
CA LEU A 59 -7.05 -4.00 3.04
C LEU A 59 -8.15 -4.24 2.01
N ALA A 60 -8.76 -3.18 1.46
CA ALA A 60 -9.77 -3.32 0.43
C ALA A 60 -9.23 -4.05 -0.82
N GLU A 61 -8.01 -3.72 -1.24
CA GLU A 61 -7.34 -4.42 -2.35
C GLU A 61 -6.96 -5.86 -2.00
N PHE A 62 -6.56 -6.13 -0.75
CA PHE A 62 -6.28 -7.48 -0.27
C PHE A 62 -7.52 -8.37 -0.37
N TYR A 63 -8.67 -7.93 0.15
CA TYR A 63 -9.91 -8.71 0.06
C TYR A 63 -10.39 -8.89 -1.39
N ARG A 64 -10.23 -7.87 -2.23
CA ARG A 64 -10.56 -7.95 -3.65
C ARG A 64 -9.69 -8.95 -4.40
N SER A 65 -8.38 -8.96 -4.13
CA SER A 65 -7.42 -9.85 -4.80
C SER A 65 -7.51 -11.31 -4.33
N HIS A 66 -8.02 -11.55 -3.12
CA HIS A 66 -8.16 -12.89 -2.53
C HIS A 66 -9.61 -13.34 -2.47
N LYS A 67 -10.44 -12.95 -3.44
CA LYS A 67 -11.82 -13.45 -3.56
C LYS A 67 -11.86 -14.97 -3.79
N TYR A 68 -10.90 -15.50 -4.53
CA TYR A 68 -10.76 -16.92 -4.83
C TYR A 68 -9.40 -17.44 -4.33
N CYS A 69 -9.37 -18.70 -3.91
CA CYS A 69 -8.17 -19.35 -3.39
C CYS A 69 -7.16 -19.60 -4.50
N GLY A 70 -5.93 -19.09 -4.34
CA GLY A 70 -4.85 -19.34 -5.28
C GLY A 70 -4.42 -20.80 -5.41
N TYR A 71 -4.72 -21.65 -4.42
CA TYR A 71 -4.38 -23.08 -4.44
C TYR A 71 -5.46 -23.95 -5.11
N CYS A 72 -6.74 -23.67 -4.86
CA CYS A 72 -7.84 -24.56 -5.27
C CYS A 72 -8.99 -23.88 -6.02
N GLY A 73 -8.91 -22.58 -6.29
CA GLY A 73 -9.91 -21.82 -7.06
C GLY A 73 -11.25 -21.54 -6.35
N HIS A 74 -11.51 -22.12 -5.18
CA HIS A 74 -12.76 -21.91 -4.45
C HIS A 74 -12.88 -20.50 -3.85
N GLU A 75 -14.11 -20.01 -3.68
CA GLU A 75 -14.36 -18.71 -3.06
C GLU A 75 -13.89 -18.70 -1.59
N MET A 76 -13.23 -17.62 -1.20
CA MET A 76 -12.66 -17.41 0.12
C MET A 76 -13.54 -16.48 0.95
N TYR A 77 -13.40 -16.55 2.27
CA TYR A 77 -14.12 -15.68 3.20
C TYR A 77 -13.17 -14.99 4.19
N PRO A 78 -13.48 -13.77 4.64
CA PRO A 78 -12.65 -13.05 5.61
C PRO A 78 -12.74 -13.67 7.00
N SER A 79 -11.61 -13.70 7.71
CA SER A 79 -11.58 -14.09 9.12
C SER A 79 -12.26 -13.06 10.02
N LYS A 80 -12.83 -13.50 11.14
CA LYS A 80 -13.46 -12.64 12.15
C LYS A 80 -12.49 -12.13 13.22
N THR A 81 -11.34 -12.80 13.39
CA THR A 81 -10.39 -12.55 14.49
C THR A 81 -9.12 -11.84 14.02
N GLU A 82 -8.80 -11.94 12.73
CA GLU A 82 -7.56 -11.44 12.14
C GLU A 82 -7.84 -10.88 10.73
N TRP A 83 -6.94 -10.05 10.21
CA TRP A 83 -7.00 -9.61 8.82
C TRP A 83 -6.44 -10.70 7.92
N ALA A 84 -7.26 -11.70 7.62
CA ALA A 84 -6.90 -12.82 6.78
C ALA A 84 -8.08 -13.25 5.90
N MET A 85 -7.76 -13.88 4.76
CA MET A 85 -8.72 -14.59 3.93
C MET A 85 -8.52 -16.09 4.11
N LEU A 86 -9.62 -16.80 4.36
CA LEU A 86 -9.63 -18.23 4.67
C LEU A 86 -10.34 -19.01 3.57
N CYS A 87 -9.80 -20.17 3.22
CA CYS A 87 -10.44 -21.10 2.31
C CYS A 87 -11.10 -22.25 3.08
N SER A 88 -12.42 -22.43 2.92
CA SER A 88 -13.16 -23.55 3.53
C SER A 88 -12.82 -24.90 2.92
N HIS A 89 -12.43 -24.93 1.64
CA HIS A 89 -12.13 -26.17 0.91
C HIS A 89 -10.76 -26.78 1.26
N CYS A 90 -9.66 -26.03 1.09
CA CYS A 90 -8.30 -26.55 1.31
C CYS A 90 -7.66 -26.14 2.65
N ARG A 91 -8.33 -25.32 3.47
CA ARG A 91 -7.84 -24.78 4.76
C ARG A 91 -6.64 -23.84 4.66
N GLU A 92 -6.27 -23.43 3.44
CA GLU A 92 -5.26 -22.41 3.20
C GLU A 92 -5.74 -21.03 3.65
N ARG A 93 -4.78 -20.21 4.10
CA ARG A 93 -5.03 -18.86 4.60
C ARG A 93 -4.04 -17.87 4.01
N TYR A 94 -4.51 -16.65 3.80
CA TYR A 94 -3.72 -15.57 3.22
C TYR A 94 -3.75 -14.35 4.14
N TYR A 95 -2.63 -13.64 4.19
CA TYR A 95 -2.45 -12.41 4.96
C TYR A 95 -2.08 -11.24 4.03
N PRO A 96 -2.46 -10.00 4.38
CA PRO A 96 -2.03 -8.81 3.66
C PRO A 96 -0.50 -8.75 3.51
N GLN A 97 -0.03 -8.62 2.28
CA GLN A 97 1.40 -8.59 1.99
C GLN A 97 1.96 -7.18 2.25
N ILE A 98 2.98 -7.10 3.11
CA ILE A 98 3.78 -5.88 3.30
C ILE A 98 5.08 -6.05 2.51
N ALA A 99 5.27 -5.23 1.48
CA ALA A 99 6.50 -5.23 0.70
C ALA A 99 7.57 -4.35 1.38
N PRO A 100 8.66 -4.92 1.92
CA PRO A 100 9.73 -4.12 2.51
C PRO A 100 10.36 -3.21 1.45
N CYS A 101 10.51 -1.93 1.79
CA CYS A 101 11.09 -0.91 0.92
C CYS A 101 12.27 -0.25 1.62
N ILE A 102 13.34 0.00 0.87
CA ILE A 102 14.48 0.81 1.33
C ILE A 102 14.42 2.18 0.70
N ILE A 103 14.79 3.20 1.47
CA ILE A 103 15.00 4.58 1.03
C ILE A 103 16.44 4.97 1.36
N VAL A 104 17.19 5.45 0.37
CA VAL A 104 18.65 5.66 0.50
C VAL A 104 19.02 7.03 -0.04
N ALA A 105 19.68 7.83 0.81
CA ALA A 105 20.37 9.05 0.42
C ALA A 105 21.84 8.71 0.08
N ILE A 106 22.27 9.01 -1.15
CA ILE A 106 23.66 8.81 -1.59
C ILE A 106 24.36 10.16 -1.50
N ARG A 107 25.41 10.24 -0.68
CA ARG A 107 26.22 11.45 -0.46
C ARG A 107 27.59 11.31 -1.10
N ARG A 108 28.09 12.42 -1.65
CA ARG A 108 29.46 12.60 -2.12
C ARG A 108 29.93 13.96 -1.63
N ASP A 109 30.80 13.98 -0.63
CA ASP A 109 31.26 15.21 0.04
C ASP A 109 30.06 16.07 0.47
N ASP A 110 29.97 17.31 -0.01
CA ASP A 110 28.88 18.26 0.26
C ASP A 110 27.67 18.11 -0.68
N SER A 111 27.68 17.10 -1.56
CA SER A 111 26.60 16.83 -2.51
C SER A 111 25.75 15.62 -2.12
N ILE A 112 24.46 15.66 -2.48
CA ILE A 112 23.51 14.55 -2.32
C ILE A 112 22.84 14.23 -3.65
N LEU A 113 22.71 12.93 -3.99
CA LEU A 113 22.01 12.49 -5.18
C LEU A 113 20.50 12.53 -4.96
N LEU A 114 19.81 13.26 -5.83
CA LEU A 114 18.35 13.28 -5.94
C LEU A 114 17.93 12.90 -7.36
N ALA A 115 16.79 12.24 -7.49
CA ALA A 115 16.21 11.87 -8.77
C ALA A 115 14.76 12.36 -8.86
N GLN A 116 14.35 12.74 -10.07
CA GLN A 116 12.96 13.05 -10.37
C GLN A 116 12.28 11.81 -10.97
N HIS A 117 11.27 11.28 -10.29
CA HIS A 117 10.56 10.10 -10.76
C HIS A 117 9.54 10.45 -11.86
N THR A 118 9.60 9.76 -13.00
CA THR A 118 8.64 9.94 -14.11
C THR A 118 7.17 9.71 -13.72
N ARG A 119 6.92 8.89 -12.69
CA ARG A 119 5.58 8.61 -12.14
C ARG A 119 4.97 9.79 -11.39
N HIS A 120 5.77 10.77 -10.98
CA HIS A 120 5.35 11.93 -10.22
C HIS A 120 5.79 13.20 -10.96
N ARG A 121 4.87 13.81 -11.71
CA ARG A 121 5.12 15.04 -12.50
C ARG A 121 5.04 16.31 -11.65
N ASN A 122 5.43 16.22 -10.38
CA ASN A 122 5.22 17.27 -9.39
C ASN A 122 6.43 18.21 -9.28
N GLY A 123 7.45 18.05 -10.12
CA GLY A 123 8.71 18.81 -10.03
C GLY A 123 9.62 18.44 -8.84
N VAL A 124 9.17 17.53 -7.96
CA VAL A 124 9.90 17.17 -6.74
C VAL A 124 11.05 16.21 -7.05
N HIS A 125 12.24 16.58 -6.58
CA HIS A 125 13.43 15.72 -6.59
C HIS A 125 13.53 14.99 -5.25
N THR A 126 13.62 13.66 -5.27
CA THR A 126 13.65 12.83 -4.05
C THR A 126 14.84 11.88 -4.05
N VAL A 127 15.20 11.40 -2.86
CA VAL A 127 16.16 10.30 -2.71
C VAL A 127 15.64 9.00 -3.35
N LEU A 128 16.54 8.05 -3.61
CA LEU A 128 16.21 6.82 -4.31
C LEU A 128 15.49 5.84 -3.37
N ALA A 129 14.41 5.21 -3.88
CA ALA A 129 13.66 4.18 -3.18
C ALA A 129 13.55 2.89 -4.01
N ARG A 130 13.61 1.73 -3.34
CA ARG A 130 13.47 0.42 -3.99
C ARG A 130 12.77 -0.59 -3.09
N ILE A 131 11.84 -1.35 -3.67
CA ILE A 131 11.28 -2.57 -3.06
C ILE A 131 12.38 -3.63 -2.94
N ARG A 132 12.52 -4.23 -1.76
CA ARG A 132 13.45 -5.35 -1.54
C ARG A 132 12.85 -6.61 -2.15
N ARG A 133 13.57 -7.24 -3.08
CA ARG A 133 13.23 -8.57 -3.60
C ARG A 133 13.66 -9.64 -2.58
N SER A 134 12.80 -10.63 -2.37
CA SER A 134 13.11 -11.80 -1.54
C SER A 134 14.34 -12.54 -2.10
N GLY A 135 15.23 -13.02 -1.22
CA GLY A 135 16.38 -13.85 -1.58
C GLY A 135 17.73 -13.16 -1.87
N ARG A 136 17.83 -11.81 -1.85
CA ARG A 136 19.12 -11.11 -2.10
C ARG A 136 19.68 -10.47 -0.81
N ASN A 137 20.98 -10.71 -0.54
CA ASN A 137 21.74 -10.13 0.58
C ASN A 137 21.78 -8.58 0.47
N PRO A 138 21.48 -7.82 1.56
CA PRO A 138 21.52 -6.35 1.59
C PRO A 138 22.85 -5.71 1.13
N ARG A 139 23.97 -6.44 1.23
CA ARG A 139 25.31 -5.91 0.94
C ARG A 139 25.70 -5.87 -0.54
N ALA A 140 24.88 -6.43 -1.43
CA ALA A 140 25.13 -6.32 -2.87
C ALA A 140 24.76 -4.91 -3.34
N GLY A 141 25.70 -3.96 -3.15
CA GLY A 141 25.65 -2.61 -3.70
C GLY A 141 25.12 -2.65 -5.13
N GLY A 142 24.09 -1.85 -5.39
CA GLY A 142 23.53 -1.75 -6.72
C GLY A 142 24.62 -1.29 -7.66
N ARG A 143 25.01 -2.14 -8.63
CA ARG A 143 25.60 -1.62 -9.87
C ARG A 143 24.53 -0.70 -10.45
N ALA A 144 24.75 0.60 -10.34
CA ALA A 144 24.02 1.57 -11.11
C ALA A 144 24.22 1.15 -12.56
N GLY A 145 23.14 0.75 -13.23
CA GLY A 145 23.16 0.61 -14.67
C GLY A 145 23.44 1.99 -15.24
N SER A 146 24.67 2.20 -15.69
CA SER A 146 25.04 3.30 -16.56
C SER A 146 24.37 3.04 -17.92
N ASP A 147 23.11 3.45 -18.06
CA ASP A 147 22.52 3.71 -19.37
C ASP A 147 22.32 5.22 -19.49
N GLY A 148 23.47 5.90 -19.55
CA GLY A 148 23.56 7.29 -19.92
C GLY A 148 23.36 7.40 -21.42
N ARG A 149 22.10 7.53 -21.84
CA ARG A 149 21.79 7.96 -23.21
C ARG A 149 21.94 9.47 -23.28
N GLU A 150 23.17 9.91 -23.57
CA GLU A 150 23.43 11.23 -24.17
C GLU A 150 22.48 11.40 -25.36
N ARG A 151 21.61 12.40 -25.26
CA ARG A 151 20.98 13.00 -26.43
C ARG A 151 21.68 14.34 -26.64
N ASN A 152 22.46 14.37 -27.72
CA ASN A 152 22.81 15.57 -28.45
C ASN A 152 21.52 16.28 -28.92
#